data_AF-A0A6P0ZV05-F1
#
_entry.id   AF-A0A6P0ZV05-F1
#
_cell.length_a   1.000
_cell.length_b   1.000
_cell.length_c   1.000
_cell.angle_alpha   90.00
_cell.angle_beta   90.00
_cell.angle_gamma   90.00
#
_symmetry.space_group_name_H-M   'P 1'
#
loop_
_entity.id
_entity.type
_entity.pdbx_description
1 polymer ?
#
loop_
_entity_poly.entity_id
_entity_poly.type
_entity_poly.pdbx_seq_one_letter_code
_entity_poly.pdbx_strand_id
1 'polypeptide(L)'
;MFNSVPSIESIPTLWLQIALIAVGLGAIVLLAETLHQRTARDSEITRKIVHIGTGNVILVAWWLQIPAWVGILASVIAGAIALLSYYIPILPGINSVGRKSLGTFFYAVSIGVVIAWFWPLQQFQYAAIGILVMAWGDGLAGLIGQKFGQHPYQAWGMQKSWEGSGTMAVTSYVVSSLILFAVQGNVWQTWLMSIAIAFFATVLEAFSKFGIDNLTVPIGSAAVGFFLSQILTLG
;
A
#
# COMPACT_ATOMS: atom_id res chain seq x y z
N MET A 1 47.13 -15.42 -7.13
CA MET A 1 46.29 -14.43 -7.85
C MET A 1 44.90 -15.02 -7.93
N PHE A 2 43.95 -14.46 -7.18
CA PHE A 2 42.59 -15.00 -7.11
C PHE A 2 41.90 -14.82 -8.46
N ASN A 3 41.38 -15.92 -8.99
CA ASN A 3 40.54 -15.96 -10.17
C ASN A 3 39.33 -15.06 -9.97
N SER A 4 39.14 -14.10 -10.88
CA SER A 4 37.91 -13.35 -11.05
C SER A 4 36.78 -14.33 -11.29
N VAL A 5 35.81 -14.36 -10.38
CA VAL A 5 34.57 -15.13 -10.52
C VAL A 5 33.78 -14.50 -11.68
N PRO A 6 33.62 -15.18 -12.84
CA PRO A 6 33.08 -14.56 -14.05
C PRO A 6 31.54 -14.38 -14.06
N SER A 7 30.86 -14.73 -12.96
CA SER A 7 29.40 -14.89 -12.96
C SER A 7 28.60 -13.65 -12.56
N ILE A 8 29.26 -12.54 -12.18
CA ILE A 8 28.55 -11.31 -11.75
C ILE A 8 28.46 -10.26 -12.86
N GLU A 9 29.36 -10.27 -13.85
CA GLU A 9 29.41 -9.26 -14.92
C GLU A 9 28.30 -9.40 -15.98
N SER A 10 27.57 -10.52 -16.01
CA SER A 10 26.62 -10.85 -17.08
C SER A 10 25.15 -10.76 -16.68
N ILE A 11 24.82 -10.24 -15.50
CA ILE A 11 23.41 -10.03 -15.10
C ILE A 11 22.97 -8.66 -15.64
N PRO A 12 22.04 -8.57 -16.62
CA PRO A 12 21.49 -7.28 -17.03
C PRO A 12 20.98 -6.50 -15.82
N THR A 13 21.26 -5.19 -15.76
CA THR A 13 20.96 -4.32 -14.61
C THR A 13 19.53 -4.51 -14.06
N LEU A 14 18.57 -4.78 -14.95
CA LEU A 14 17.19 -5.08 -14.60
C LEU A 14 17.05 -6.31 -13.68
N TRP A 15 17.74 -7.41 -13.95
CA TRP A 15 17.65 -8.63 -13.14
C TRP A 15 18.26 -8.41 -11.75
N LEU A 16 19.32 -7.60 -11.66
CA LEU A 16 19.88 -7.21 -10.37
C LEU A 16 18.90 -6.34 -9.57
N GLN A 17 18.23 -5.39 -10.22
CA GLN A 17 17.16 -4.59 -9.60
C GLN A 17 15.97 -5.45 -9.15
N ILE A 18 15.52 -6.40 -9.98
CA ILE A 18 14.46 -7.36 -9.64
C ILE A 18 14.88 -8.20 -8.43
N ALA A 19 16.11 -8.71 -8.41
CA ALA A 19 16.63 -9.49 -7.30
C ALA A 19 16.68 -8.68 -6.01
N LEU A 20 17.15 -7.43 -6.07
CA LEU A 20 17.18 -6.52 -4.90
C LEU A 20 15.77 -6.28 -4.34
N ILE A 21 14.79 -5.99 -5.21
CA ILE A 21 13.40 -5.77 -4.78
C ILE A 21 12.81 -7.06 -4.21
N ALA A 22 13.02 -8.20 -4.85
CA ALA A 22 12.53 -9.50 -4.40
C ALA A 22 13.12 -9.88 -3.02
N VAL A 23 14.42 -9.66 -2.82
CA VAL A 23 15.09 -9.88 -1.53
C VAL A 23 14.53 -8.92 -0.47
N GLY A 24 14.33 -7.65 -0.80
CA GLY A 24 13.74 -6.66 0.11
C GLY A 24 12.32 -7.03 0.53
N LEU A 25 11.46 -7.40 -0.42
CA LEU A 25 10.10 -7.88 -0.15
C LEU A 25 10.10 -9.15 0.70
N GLY A 26 10.97 -10.12 0.37
CA GLY A 26 11.15 -11.34 1.15
C GLY A 26 11.57 -11.04 2.59
N ALA A 27 12.52 -10.13 2.79
CA ALA A 27 12.98 -9.72 4.11
C ALA A 27 11.86 -9.06 4.93
N ILE A 28 11.03 -8.20 4.32
CA ILE A 28 9.87 -7.59 4.99
C ILE A 28 8.88 -8.66 5.45
N VAL A 29 8.53 -9.62 4.58
CA VAL A 29 7.59 -10.70 4.91
C VAL A 29 8.15 -11.60 6.00
N LEU A 30 9.42 -12.01 5.89
CA LEU A 30 10.09 -12.83 6.89
C LEU A 30 10.18 -12.13 8.25
N LEU A 31 10.51 -10.85 8.27
CA LEU A 31 10.55 -10.07 9.50
C LEU A 31 9.17 -10.01 10.16
N ALA A 32 8.11 -9.75 9.38
CA ALA A 32 6.75 -9.70 9.91
C ALA A 32 6.29 -11.04 10.49
N GLU A 33 6.57 -12.15 9.80
CA GLU A 33 6.24 -13.50 10.27
C GLU A 33 7.04 -13.85 11.53
N THR A 34 8.34 -13.53 11.55
CA THR A 34 9.20 -13.75 12.73
C THR A 34 8.71 -12.95 13.95
N LEU A 35 8.31 -11.70 13.74
CA LEU A 35 7.75 -10.86 14.80
C LEU A 35 6.41 -11.40 15.31
N HIS A 36 5.56 -11.93 14.42
CA HIS A 36 4.30 -12.56 14.83
C HIS A 36 4.56 -13.78 15.72
N GLN A 37 5.44 -14.69 15.28
CA GLN A 37 5.76 -15.92 16.01
C GLN A 37 6.39 -15.64 17.38
N ARG A 38 7.17 -14.57 17.53
CA ARG A 38 7.86 -14.23 18.79
C ARG A 38 7.03 -13.43 19.78
N THR A 39 6.01 -12.71 19.32
CA THR A 39 5.34 -11.71 20.17
C THR A 39 3.90 -12.09 20.54
N ALA A 40 3.38 -13.23 20.04
CA ALA A 40 1.95 -13.59 20.14
C ALA A 40 1.02 -12.40 19.79
N ARG A 41 1.50 -11.50 18.93
CA ARG A 41 0.86 -10.21 18.65
C ARG A 41 -0.31 -10.44 17.73
N ASP A 42 -1.35 -9.65 17.97
CA ASP A 42 -2.56 -9.57 17.15
C ASP A 42 -2.20 -9.55 15.66
N SER A 43 -2.76 -10.50 14.91
CA SER A 43 -2.52 -10.63 13.47
C SER A 43 -2.86 -9.34 12.71
N GLU A 44 -3.76 -8.51 13.25
CA GLU A 44 -4.03 -7.21 12.66
C GLU A 44 -2.81 -6.27 12.66
N ILE A 45 -2.00 -6.28 13.73
CA ILE A 45 -0.79 -5.47 13.82
C ILE A 45 0.25 -5.99 12.82
N THR A 46 0.45 -7.32 12.75
CA THR A 46 1.36 -7.94 11.79
C THR A 46 0.97 -7.58 10.35
N ARG A 47 -0.33 -7.67 10.02
CA ARG A 47 -0.85 -7.30 8.70
C ARG A 47 -0.52 -5.85 8.35
N LYS A 48 -0.73 -4.91 9.28
CA LYS A 48 -0.44 -3.48 9.06
C LYS A 48 1.05 -3.20 8.89
N ILE A 49 1.92 -3.88 9.65
CA ILE A 49 3.37 -3.80 9.46
C ILE A 49 3.76 -4.27 8.05
N VAL A 50 3.19 -5.37 7.57
CA VAL A 50 3.43 -5.83 6.19
C VAL A 50 2.93 -4.82 5.18
N HIS A 51 1.74 -4.23 5.35
CA HIS A 51 1.21 -3.24 4.41
C HIS A 51 2.08 -1.98 4.36
N ILE A 52 2.51 -1.45 5.51
CA ILE A 52 3.46 -0.33 5.60
C ILE A 52 4.79 -0.71 4.94
N GLY A 53 5.40 -1.83 5.32
CA GLY A 53 6.69 -2.26 4.80
C GLY A 53 6.67 -2.46 3.27
N THR A 54 5.74 -3.28 2.79
CA THR A 54 5.62 -3.60 1.36
C THR A 54 5.13 -2.42 0.52
N GLY A 55 4.29 -1.53 1.07
CA GLY A 55 3.79 -0.36 0.37
C GLY A 55 4.90 0.60 -0.08
N ASN A 56 5.96 0.75 0.74
CA ASN A 56 7.09 1.63 0.40
C ASN A 56 7.92 1.13 -0.80
N VAL A 57 7.81 -0.14 -1.18
CA VAL A 57 8.52 -0.70 -2.33
C VAL A 57 8.12 -0.01 -3.64
N ILE A 58 6.91 0.57 -3.73
CA ILE A 58 6.50 1.34 -4.91
C ILE A 58 7.41 2.53 -5.20
N LEU A 59 7.95 3.18 -4.15
CA LEU A 59 8.86 4.32 -4.30
C LEU A 59 10.21 3.87 -4.87
N VAL A 60 10.70 2.71 -4.42
CA VAL A 60 11.93 2.11 -4.95
C VAL A 60 11.73 1.66 -6.39
N ALA A 61 10.58 1.03 -6.70
CA ALA A 61 10.24 0.63 -8.05
C ALA A 61 10.12 1.83 -9.00
N TRP A 62 9.54 2.94 -8.52
CA TRP A 62 9.50 4.20 -9.26
C TRP A 62 10.90 4.79 -9.45
N TRP A 63 11.71 4.89 -8.38
CA TRP A 63 13.07 5.43 -8.46
C TRP A 63 13.96 4.66 -9.45
N LEU A 64 13.87 3.32 -9.43
CA LEU A 64 14.64 2.45 -10.32
C LEU A 64 14.02 2.30 -11.72
N GLN A 65 12.88 2.93 -11.98
CA GLN A 65 12.15 2.84 -13.25
C GLN A 65 11.87 1.39 -13.68
N ILE A 66 11.44 0.57 -12.71
CA ILE A 66 11.15 -0.84 -12.94
C ILE A 66 10.02 -0.97 -13.97
N PRO A 67 10.12 -1.90 -14.94
CA PRO A 67 9.05 -2.12 -15.90
C PRO A 67 7.72 -2.54 -15.25
N ALA A 68 6.60 -2.06 -15.79
CA ALA A 68 5.26 -2.32 -15.25
C ALA A 68 4.96 -3.81 -15.05
N TRP A 69 5.40 -4.65 -15.99
CA TRP A 69 5.15 -6.10 -15.96
C TRP A 69 5.73 -6.76 -14.70
N VAL A 70 6.84 -6.26 -14.16
CA VAL A 70 7.46 -6.79 -12.93
C VAL A 70 6.53 -6.54 -11.74
N GLY A 71 6.02 -5.31 -11.61
CA GLY A 71 5.10 -4.94 -10.54
C GLY A 71 3.77 -5.68 -10.62
N ILE A 72 3.22 -5.84 -11.83
CA ILE A 72 2.00 -6.62 -12.08
C ILE A 72 2.23 -8.09 -11.72
N LEU A 73 3.34 -8.69 -12.16
CA LEU A 73 3.67 -10.07 -11.84
C LEU A 73 3.83 -10.28 -10.32
N ALA A 74 4.52 -9.36 -9.64
CA ALA A 74 4.66 -9.40 -8.18
C ALA A 74 3.29 -9.33 -7.47
N SER A 75 2.39 -8.46 -7.95
CA SER A 75 1.01 -8.36 -7.46
C SER A 75 0.23 -9.66 -7.67
N VAL A 76 0.31 -10.28 -8.86
CA VAL A 76 -0.35 -11.56 -9.16
C VAL A 76 0.16 -12.67 -8.25
N ILE A 77 1.48 -12.78 -8.08
CA ILE A 77 2.10 -13.77 -7.19
C ILE A 77 1.66 -13.55 -5.74
N ALA A 78 1.73 -12.30 -5.24
CA ALA A 78 1.30 -11.96 -3.89
C ALA A 78 -0.19 -12.24 -3.66
N GLY A 79 -1.04 -11.94 -4.65
CA GLY A 79 -2.47 -12.25 -4.61
C GLY A 79 -2.73 -13.75 -4.58
N ALA A 80 -2.04 -14.54 -5.42
CA ALA A 80 -2.14 -15.98 -5.41
C ALA A 80 -1.70 -16.58 -4.06
N ILE A 81 -0.61 -16.10 -3.48
CA ILE A 81 -0.14 -16.52 -2.15
C ILE A 81 -1.17 -16.15 -1.08
N ALA A 82 -1.71 -14.93 -1.11
CA ALA A 82 -2.71 -14.48 -0.13
C ALA A 82 -4.01 -15.32 -0.21
N LEU A 83 -4.46 -15.62 -1.43
CA LEU A 83 -5.64 -16.45 -1.67
C LEU A 83 -5.40 -17.92 -1.28
N LEU A 84 -4.24 -18.49 -1.61
CA LEU A 84 -3.88 -19.84 -1.16
C LEU A 84 -3.79 -19.89 0.37
N SER A 85 -3.20 -18.86 0.97
CA SER A 85 -3.06 -18.71 2.42
C SER A 85 -4.41 -18.56 3.14
N TYR A 86 -5.49 -18.24 2.41
CA TYR A 86 -6.85 -18.21 2.94
C TYR A 86 -7.43 -19.63 3.12
N TYR A 87 -7.03 -20.57 2.26
CA TYR A 87 -7.48 -21.97 2.31
C TYR A 87 -6.56 -22.87 3.13
N ILE A 88 -5.25 -22.58 3.11
CA ILE A 88 -4.21 -23.34 3.80
C ILE A 88 -3.38 -22.34 4.62
N PRO A 89 -3.18 -22.49 5.94
CA PRO A 89 -2.49 -21.50 6.76
C PRO A 89 -0.97 -21.49 6.55
N ILE A 90 -0.52 -21.09 5.37
CA ILE A 90 0.90 -20.99 4.98
C ILE A 90 1.57 -19.79 5.68
N LEU A 91 0.82 -18.70 5.88
CA LEU A 91 1.28 -17.45 6.53
C LEU A 91 0.28 -17.03 7.62
N PRO A 92 0.23 -17.74 8.76
CA PRO A 92 -0.76 -17.51 9.82
C PRO A 92 -0.64 -16.13 10.49
N GLY A 93 0.54 -15.49 10.44
CA GLY A 93 0.71 -14.14 10.97
C GLY A 93 0.04 -13.04 10.15
N ILE A 94 -0.06 -13.25 8.84
CA ILE A 94 -0.62 -12.28 7.88
C ILE A 94 -2.12 -12.49 7.70
N ASN A 95 -2.57 -13.74 7.74
CA ASN A 95 -3.96 -14.13 7.64
C ASN A 95 -4.51 -14.47 9.02
N SER A 96 -5.28 -13.54 9.60
CA SER A 96 -5.70 -13.63 10.98
C SER A 96 -6.42 -14.92 11.33
N VAL A 97 -5.87 -15.62 12.33
CA VAL A 97 -6.54 -16.69 13.07
C VAL A 97 -7.73 -16.06 13.80
N GLY A 98 -8.91 -16.04 13.16
CA GLY A 98 -10.16 -15.56 13.75
C GLY A 98 -11.07 -14.74 12.82
N ARG A 99 -10.55 -14.17 11.72
CA ARG A 99 -11.36 -13.49 10.69
C ARG A 99 -10.90 -13.88 9.29
N LYS A 100 -11.69 -14.68 8.60
CA LYS A 100 -11.54 -14.93 7.15
C LYS A 100 -11.77 -13.63 6.36
N SER A 101 -10.75 -12.78 6.21
CA SER A 101 -10.79 -11.57 5.39
C SER A 101 -9.94 -11.73 4.14
N LEU A 102 -10.47 -11.30 3.00
CA LEU A 102 -9.76 -11.25 1.72
C LEU A 102 -8.90 -9.97 1.58
N GLY A 103 -8.72 -9.19 2.65
CA GLY A 103 -8.03 -7.89 2.60
C GLY A 103 -6.62 -7.96 2.01
N THR A 104 -5.79 -8.92 2.40
CA THR A 104 -4.42 -9.06 1.84
C THR A 104 -4.45 -9.37 0.34
N PHE A 105 -5.42 -10.17 -0.10
CA PHE A 105 -5.65 -10.44 -1.52
C PHE A 105 -6.10 -9.17 -2.26
N PHE A 106 -7.07 -8.43 -1.71
CA PHE A 106 -7.54 -7.17 -2.26
C PHE A 106 -6.45 -6.10 -2.36
N TYR A 107 -5.55 -6.05 -1.38
CA TYR A 107 -4.39 -5.15 -1.43
C TYR A 107 -3.40 -5.54 -2.54
N ALA A 108 -3.12 -6.83 -2.70
CA ALA A 108 -2.27 -7.29 -3.80
C ALA A 108 -2.90 -6.93 -5.16
N VAL A 109 -4.20 -7.16 -5.33
CA VAL A 109 -4.93 -6.84 -6.57
C VAL A 109 -4.91 -5.32 -6.84
N SER A 110 -5.16 -4.49 -5.83
CA SER A 110 -5.17 -3.03 -6.03
C SER A 110 -3.82 -2.48 -6.46
N ILE A 111 -2.71 -2.98 -5.90
CA ILE A 111 -1.34 -2.65 -6.37
C ILE A 111 -1.19 -2.97 -7.86
N GLY A 112 -1.60 -4.17 -8.28
CA GLY A 112 -1.54 -4.58 -9.69
C GLY A 112 -2.36 -3.66 -10.60
N VAL A 113 -3.58 -3.30 -10.17
CA VAL A 113 -4.47 -2.39 -10.91
C VAL A 113 -3.87 -1.00 -11.06
N VAL A 114 -3.40 -0.38 -9.97
CA VAL A 114 -2.84 0.98 -10.05
C VAL A 114 -1.53 1.01 -10.83
N ILE A 115 -0.69 -0.03 -10.76
CA ILE A 115 0.50 -0.15 -11.62
C ILE A 115 0.05 -0.30 -13.07
N ALA A 116 -0.84 -1.25 -13.38
CA ALA A 116 -1.31 -1.46 -14.75
C ALA A 116 -1.92 -0.19 -15.38
N TRP A 117 -2.56 0.65 -14.56
CA TRP A 117 -3.12 1.92 -15.02
C TRP A 117 -2.06 3.02 -15.19
N PHE A 118 -1.30 3.35 -14.14
CA PHE A 118 -0.50 4.58 -14.12
C PHE A 118 0.92 4.43 -14.67
N TRP A 119 1.48 3.22 -14.66
CA TRP A 119 2.84 2.98 -15.13
C TRP A 119 3.01 3.24 -16.64
N PRO A 120 2.12 2.73 -17.52
CA PRO A 120 2.20 3.01 -18.95
C PRO A 120 2.02 4.49 -19.30
N LEU A 121 1.30 5.23 -18.45
CA LEU A 121 1.07 6.66 -18.60
C LEU A 121 2.21 7.52 -18.04
N GLN A 122 3.24 6.91 -17.44
CA GLN A 122 4.31 7.58 -16.70
C GLN A 122 3.81 8.47 -15.55
N GLN A 123 2.61 8.19 -15.02
CA GLN A 123 1.99 8.92 -13.93
C GLN A 123 2.19 8.21 -12.58
N PHE A 124 3.43 7.79 -12.33
CA PHE A 124 3.83 6.92 -11.20
C PHE A 124 3.38 7.46 -9.82
N GLN A 125 3.32 8.78 -9.68
CA GLN A 125 2.93 9.46 -8.46
C GLN A 125 1.53 9.07 -7.99
N TYR A 126 0.57 8.80 -8.88
CA TYR A 126 -0.78 8.42 -8.46
C TYR A 126 -0.85 6.97 -7.99
N ALA A 127 -0.10 6.06 -8.61
CA ALA A 127 0.07 4.70 -8.09
C ALA A 127 0.72 4.73 -6.70
N ALA A 128 1.77 5.54 -6.51
CA ALA A 128 2.42 5.71 -5.22
C ALA A 128 1.47 6.29 -4.17
N ILE A 129 0.69 7.33 -4.51
CA ILE A 129 -0.33 7.90 -3.61
C ILE A 129 -1.34 6.84 -3.20
N GLY A 130 -1.92 6.09 -4.13
CA GLY A 130 -2.91 5.06 -3.81
C GLY A 130 -2.36 4.02 -2.83
N ILE A 131 -1.17 3.48 -3.13
CA ILE A 131 -0.55 2.43 -2.32
C ILE A 131 -0.16 2.96 -0.94
N LEU A 132 0.47 4.14 -0.87
CA LEU A 132 0.98 4.68 0.39
C LEU A 132 -0.12 5.27 1.28
N VAL A 133 -1.19 5.83 0.71
CA VAL A 133 -2.39 6.24 1.47
C VAL A 133 -3.01 5.03 2.15
N MET A 134 -3.12 3.89 1.46
CA MET A 134 -3.59 2.66 2.09
C MET A 134 -2.59 2.15 3.13
N ALA A 135 -1.31 2.06 2.79
CA ALA A 135 -0.29 1.50 3.67
C ALA A 135 -0.16 2.29 4.99
N TRP A 136 0.00 3.61 4.91
CA TRP A 136 0.19 4.46 6.07
C TRP A 136 -1.12 4.95 6.68
N GLY A 137 -2.09 5.36 5.84
CA GLY A 137 -3.37 5.88 6.31
C GLY A 137 -4.15 4.83 7.08
N ASP A 138 -4.55 3.72 6.44
CA ASP A 138 -5.30 2.65 7.11
C ASP A 138 -4.45 1.98 8.22
N GLY A 139 -3.15 1.78 7.94
CA GLY A 139 -2.20 1.23 8.90
C GLY A 139 -2.17 2.01 10.21
N LEU A 140 -2.00 3.34 10.16
CA LEU A 140 -2.00 4.17 11.36
C LEU A 140 -3.41 4.36 11.92
N ALA A 141 -4.43 4.53 11.07
CA ALA A 141 -5.81 4.75 11.47
C ALA A 141 -6.33 3.65 12.38
N GLY A 142 -6.13 2.39 12.01
CA GLY A 142 -6.59 1.32 12.88
C GLY A 142 -5.66 1.05 14.07
N LEU A 143 -4.36 1.38 14.02
CA LEU A 143 -3.49 1.29 15.22
C LEU A 143 -3.88 2.34 16.27
N ILE A 144 -4.09 3.59 15.85
CA ILE A 144 -4.52 4.68 16.72
C ILE A 144 -5.96 4.46 17.15
N GLY A 145 -6.84 4.06 16.22
CA GLY A 145 -8.24 3.80 16.52
C GLY A 145 -8.44 2.68 17.56
N GLN A 146 -7.62 1.63 17.54
CA GLN A 146 -7.68 0.56 18.54
C GLN A 146 -7.06 0.95 19.88
N LYS A 147 -5.94 1.69 19.87
CA LYS A 147 -5.19 2.00 21.08
C LYS A 147 -5.72 3.23 21.82
N PHE A 148 -6.24 4.20 21.09
CA PHE A 148 -6.60 5.52 21.60
C PHE A 148 -8.03 5.94 21.22
N GLY A 149 -8.80 5.10 20.53
CA GLY A 149 -10.18 5.41 20.16
C GLY A 149 -11.07 5.52 21.41
N GLN A 150 -11.57 6.72 21.68
CA GLN A 150 -12.49 6.98 22.80
C GLN A 150 -13.90 7.33 22.29
N HIS A 151 -14.01 7.78 21.04
CA HIS A 151 -15.27 8.20 20.45
C HIS A 151 -15.68 7.25 19.32
N PRO A 152 -16.33 6.11 19.63
CA PRO A 152 -16.78 5.17 18.62
C PRO A 152 -17.99 5.70 17.85
N TYR A 153 -18.09 5.33 16.59
CA TYR A 153 -19.27 5.52 15.76
C TYR A 153 -19.51 4.27 14.91
N GLN A 154 -20.72 4.15 14.36
CA GLN A 154 -21.09 3.02 13.51
C GLN A 154 -21.24 3.46 12.06
N ALA A 155 -20.49 2.83 11.16
CA ALA A 155 -20.59 3.03 9.72
C ALA A 155 -20.77 1.68 9.03
N TRP A 156 -21.85 1.54 8.24
CA TRP A 156 -22.19 0.31 7.51
C TRP A 156 -22.16 -0.97 8.37
N GLY A 157 -22.58 -0.86 9.63
CA GLY A 157 -22.58 -1.99 10.58
C GLY A 157 -21.20 -2.34 11.16
N MET A 158 -20.15 -1.58 10.87
CA MET A 158 -18.84 -1.68 11.50
C MET A 158 -18.69 -0.62 12.60
N GLN A 159 -18.06 -0.99 13.72
CA GLN A 159 -17.61 -0.02 14.71
C GLN A 159 -16.29 0.60 14.27
N LYS A 160 -16.24 1.92 14.20
CA LYS A 160 -15.07 2.75 13.91
C LYS A 160 -14.90 3.77 15.02
N SER A 161 -13.79 4.50 15.03
CA SER A 161 -13.55 5.59 15.98
C SER A 161 -13.19 6.88 15.24
N TRP A 162 -13.63 8.01 15.77
CA TRP A 162 -13.32 9.33 15.19
C TRP A 162 -11.81 9.59 15.15
N GLU A 163 -11.07 9.08 16.13
CA GLU A 163 -9.60 9.17 16.19
C GLU A 163 -8.94 8.39 15.06
N GLY A 164 -9.48 7.20 14.73
CA GLY A 164 -9.02 6.41 13.59
C GLY A 164 -9.26 7.12 12.27
N SER A 165 -10.48 7.64 12.04
CA SER A 165 -10.80 8.36 10.80
C SER A 165 -10.07 9.70 10.68
N GLY A 166 -9.86 10.42 11.79
CA GLY A 166 -9.02 11.62 11.82
C GLY A 166 -7.57 11.31 11.45
N THR A 167 -7.04 10.18 11.95
CA THR A 167 -5.71 9.68 11.57
C THR A 167 -5.65 9.36 10.08
N MET A 168 -6.66 8.65 9.55
CA MET A 168 -6.75 8.34 8.12
C MET A 168 -6.70 9.62 7.29
N ALA A 169 -7.48 10.64 7.63
CA ALA A 169 -7.51 11.91 6.93
C ALA A 169 -6.15 12.63 6.97
N VAL A 170 -5.58 12.79 8.18
CA VAL A 170 -4.30 13.52 8.35
C VAL A 170 -3.16 12.79 7.65
N THR A 171 -3.03 11.48 7.83
CA THR A 171 -1.96 10.71 7.20
C THR A 171 -2.11 10.70 5.68
N SER A 172 -3.32 10.52 5.16
CA SER A 172 -3.57 10.58 3.71
C SER A 172 -3.23 11.95 3.11
N TYR A 173 -3.56 13.03 3.84
CA TYR A 173 -3.21 14.39 3.44
C TYR A 173 -1.69 14.59 3.41
N VAL A 174 -0.98 14.18 4.46
CA VAL A 174 0.49 14.30 4.53
C VAL A 174 1.16 13.48 3.43
N VAL A 175 0.78 12.22 3.25
CA VAL A 175 1.36 11.35 2.21
C VAL A 175 1.14 11.91 0.82
N SER A 176 -0.11 12.27 0.48
CA SER A 176 -0.42 12.81 -0.83
C SER A 176 0.25 14.16 -1.07
N SER A 177 0.29 15.05 -0.08
CA SER A 177 0.91 16.37 -0.22
C SER A 177 2.41 16.29 -0.39
N LEU A 178 3.10 15.39 0.32
CA LEU A 178 4.54 15.18 0.13
C LEU A 178 4.86 14.66 -1.27
N ILE A 179 4.10 13.68 -1.77
CA ILE A 179 4.32 13.12 -3.11
C ILE A 179 4.03 14.16 -4.18
N LEU A 180 2.88 14.85 -4.10
CA LEU A 180 2.53 15.89 -5.06
C LEU A 180 3.53 17.06 -4.98
N PHE A 181 3.90 17.51 -3.79
CA PHE A 181 4.90 18.57 -3.62
C PHE A 181 6.23 18.20 -4.29
N ALA A 182 6.70 16.96 -4.14
CA ALA A 182 7.93 16.49 -4.78
C ALA A 182 7.86 16.49 -6.32
N VAL A 183 6.67 16.34 -6.90
CA VAL A 183 6.47 16.24 -8.36
C VAL A 183 6.12 17.58 -9.01
N GLN A 184 5.22 18.35 -8.42
CA GLN A 184 4.67 19.60 -8.97
C GLN A 184 5.07 20.85 -8.18
N GLY A 185 5.70 20.72 -7.01
CA GLY A 185 6.14 21.84 -6.19
C GLY A 185 5.05 22.49 -5.33
N ASN A 186 5.37 23.69 -4.82
CA ASN A 186 4.48 24.46 -3.96
C ASN A 186 3.43 25.25 -4.76
N VAL A 187 2.45 24.55 -5.33
CA VAL A 187 1.32 25.16 -6.04
C VAL A 187 0.02 24.87 -5.30
N TRP A 188 -1.00 25.72 -5.47
CA TRP A 188 -2.27 25.58 -4.75
C TRP A 188 -2.98 24.25 -5.08
N GLN A 189 -2.80 23.71 -6.29
CA GLN A 189 -3.30 22.40 -6.69
C GLN A 189 -2.75 21.27 -5.82
N THR A 190 -1.48 21.34 -5.38
CA THR A 190 -0.85 20.34 -4.50
C THR A 190 -1.70 20.15 -3.25
N TRP A 191 -2.02 21.25 -2.60
CA TRP A 191 -2.73 21.25 -1.34
C TRP A 191 -4.20 20.90 -1.51
N LEU A 192 -4.87 21.44 -2.54
CA LEU A 192 -6.29 21.17 -2.79
C LEU A 192 -6.52 19.70 -3.17
N MET A 193 -5.69 19.15 -4.07
CA MET A 193 -5.78 17.74 -4.46
C MET A 193 -5.55 16.82 -3.27
N SER A 194 -4.57 17.13 -2.40
CA SER A 194 -4.32 16.36 -1.18
C SER A 194 -5.51 16.36 -0.22
N ILE A 195 -6.20 17.50 -0.06
CA ILE A 195 -7.42 17.56 0.76
C ILE A 195 -8.48 16.62 0.17
N ALA A 196 -8.70 16.68 -1.15
CA ALA A 196 -9.70 15.85 -1.80
C ALA A 196 -9.36 14.35 -1.70
N ILE A 197 -8.10 13.98 -1.95
CA ILE A 197 -7.61 12.61 -1.80
C ILE A 197 -7.83 12.12 -0.36
N ALA A 198 -7.44 12.91 0.64
CA ALA A 198 -7.59 12.56 2.06
C ALA A 198 -9.05 12.37 2.46
N PHE A 199 -9.93 13.26 2.01
CA PHE A 199 -11.36 13.16 2.24
C PHE A 199 -11.94 11.88 1.63
N PHE A 200 -11.69 11.63 0.34
CA PHE A 200 -12.18 10.44 -0.34
C PHE A 200 -11.64 9.15 0.28
N ALA A 201 -10.35 9.10 0.61
CA ALA A 201 -9.74 7.94 1.23
C ALA A 201 -10.37 7.63 2.61
N THR A 202 -10.65 8.66 3.41
CA THR A 202 -11.33 8.53 4.71
C THR A 202 -12.75 8.03 4.57
N VAL A 203 -13.49 8.53 3.56
CA VAL A 203 -14.84 8.04 3.26
C VAL A 203 -14.79 6.56 2.87
N LEU A 204 -13.89 6.17 1.97
CA LEU A 204 -13.74 4.78 1.54
C LEU A 204 -13.36 3.84 2.70
N GLU A 205 -12.49 4.29 3.60
CA GLU A 205 -12.11 3.55 4.82
C GLU A 205 -13.29 3.39 5.79
N ALA A 206 -14.07 4.46 6.00
CA ALA A 206 -15.22 4.45 6.90
C ALA A 206 -16.32 3.48 6.44
N PHE A 207 -16.51 3.32 5.13
CA PHE A 207 -17.49 2.41 4.52
C PHE A 207 -16.94 1.01 4.20
N SER A 208 -15.74 0.68 4.67
CA SER A 208 -15.15 -0.64 4.42
C SER A 208 -15.86 -1.76 5.17
N LYS A 209 -16.16 -2.86 4.47
CA LYS A 209 -16.58 -4.13 5.06
C LYS A 209 -15.73 -5.26 4.49
N PHE A 210 -15.38 -6.23 5.33
CA PHE A 210 -14.64 -7.44 4.93
C PHE A 210 -13.23 -7.22 4.33
N GLY A 211 -12.66 -6.01 4.45
CA GLY A 211 -11.35 -5.67 3.89
C GLY A 211 -11.41 -5.11 2.46
N ILE A 212 -12.57 -4.62 2.03
CA ILE A 212 -12.74 -4.02 0.69
C ILE A 212 -12.03 -2.67 0.54
N ASP A 213 -11.77 -1.95 1.65
CA ASP A 213 -10.85 -0.81 1.72
C ASP A 213 -9.51 -1.10 1.05
N ASN A 214 -8.94 -2.27 1.29
CA ASN A 214 -7.68 -2.69 0.70
C ASN A 214 -7.71 -2.68 -0.84
N LEU A 215 -8.90 -2.76 -1.45
CA LEU A 215 -9.11 -2.58 -2.89
C LEU A 215 -9.46 -1.13 -3.23
N THR A 216 -10.46 -0.57 -2.55
CA THR A 216 -11.07 0.71 -2.92
C THR A 216 -10.22 1.91 -2.57
N VAL A 217 -9.54 1.93 -1.41
CA VAL A 217 -8.72 3.06 -0.97
C VAL A 217 -7.55 3.31 -1.92
N PRO A 218 -6.73 2.30 -2.32
CA PRO A 218 -5.64 2.53 -3.28
C PRO A 218 -6.14 3.01 -4.64
N ILE A 219 -7.12 2.32 -5.21
CA ILE A 219 -7.64 2.63 -6.55
C ILE A 219 -8.34 4.00 -6.53
N GLY A 220 -9.19 4.25 -5.54
CA GLY A 220 -9.96 5.48 -5.40
C GLY A 220 -9.07 6.70 -5.16
N SER A 221 -8.09 6.61 -4.25
CA SER A 221 -7.16 7.72 -3.97
C SER A 221 -6.31 8.06 -5.19
N ALA A 222 -5.82 7.04 -5.91
CA ALA A 222 -5.06 7.22 -7.12
C ALA A 222 -5.91 7.84 -8.25
N ALA A 223 -7.13 7.33 -8.46
CA ALA A 223 -8.06 7.83 -9.46
C ALA A 223 -8.47 9.29 -9.18
N VAL A 224 -8.83 9.62 -7.94
CA VAL A 224 -9.17 10.99 -7.53
C VAL A 224 -8.00 11.94 -7.80
N GLY A 225 -6.79 11.55 -7.39
CA GLY A 225 -5.58 12.33 -7.67
C GLY A 225 -5.35 12.56 -9.17
N PHE A 226 -5.52 11.52 -9.99
CA PHE A 226 -5.35 11.62 -11.44
C PHE A 226 -6.42 12.49 -12.11
N PHE A 227 -7.70 12.27 -11.83
CA PHE A 227 -8.76 13.04 -12.48
C PHE A 227 -8.76 14.52 -12.06
N LEU A 228 -8.47 14.81 -10.78
CA LEU A 228 -8.31 16.19 -10.34
C LEU A 228 -7.13 16.87 -11.01
N SER A 229 -6.02 16.16 -11.25
CA SER A 229 -4.89 16.75 -11.94
C SER A 229 -5.24 17.13 -13.38
N GLN A 230 -6.02 16.32 -14.08
CA GLN A 230 -6.48 16.66 -15.42
C GLN A 230 -7.39 17.90 -15.39
N ILE A 231 -8.32 17.99 -14.44
CA ILE A 231 -9.24 19.13 -14.34
C ILE A 231 -8.50 20.43 -13.97
N LEU A 232 -7.55 20.36 -13.04
CA LEU A 232 -6.91 21.55 -12.46
C LEU A 232 -5.65 22.03 -13.21
N THR A 233 -5.13 21.23 -14.15
CA THR A 233 -4.01 21.64 -15.03
C THR A 233 -4.46 22.02 -16.44
N LEU A 234 -5.70 21.68 -16.83
CA LEU A 234 -6.32 22.11 -18.09
C LEU A 234 -6.99 23.50 -18.00
N GLY A 235 -6.89 24.18 -16.84
CA GLY A 235 -7.46 25.51 -16.59
C GLY A 235 -6.43 26.62 -16.54
#